data_AF-A0A919HQY7-F1
#
_entry.id   AF-A0A919HQY7-F1
#
_cell.length_a   1.000
_cell.length_b   1.000
_cell.length_c   1.000
_cell.angle_alpha   90.00
_cell.angle_beta   90.00
_cell.angle_gamma   90.00
#
_symmetry.space_group_name_H-M   'P 1'
#
loop_
_entity.id
_entity.type
_entity.pdbx_description
1 polymer ?
#
loop_
_entity_poly.entity_id
_entity_poly.type
_entity_poly.pdbx_seq_one_letter_code
_entity_poly.pdbx_strand_id
1 'polypeptide(L)'
;MQGPFNPDVPKEMGYQLPLVPKQIYNLGIADAEAWCQDKYHKTFAELSGEQQDEALGLWESGKAEFKQLPASLFFTYLLQNTREGFFSDPIHGGNKGMVGWTLINFPGARADFMDWVERGERYPFPPVSINGERA
;
A
#
# COMPACT_ATOMS: atom_id res chain seq x y z
N MET A 1 -9.32 -21.29 7.14
CA MET A 1 -10.72 -20.90 7.38
C MET A 1 -11.58 -21.58 6.34
N GLN A 2 -12.67 -22.24 6.75
CA GLN A 2 -13.68 -22.78 5.84
C GLN A 2 -14.88 -21.82 5.87
N GLY A 3 -15.06 -21.07 4.79
CA GLY A 3 -16.21 -20.22 4.55
C GLY A 3 -16.67 -20.40 3.10
N PRO A 4 -17.89 -20.02 2.73
CA PRO A 4 -18.30 -20.02 1.34
C PRO A 4 -17.52 -18.92 0.60
N PHE A 5 -16.49 -19.32 -0.15
CA PHE A 5 -15.77 -18.45 -1.06
C PHE A 5 -16.50 -18.49 -2.40
N ASN A 6 -17.35 -17.51 -2.65
CA ASN A 6 -18.06 -17.41 -3.92
C ASN A 6 -17.38 -16.35 -4.80
N PRO A 7 -16.60 -16.74 -5.82
CA PRO A 7 -15.91 -15.79 -6.68
C PRO A 7 -16.87 -14.96 -7.55
N ASP A 8 -18.13 -15.35 -7.67
CA ASP A 8 -19.14 -14.71 -8.51
C ASP A 8 -19.96 -13.63 -7.77
N VAL A 9 -19.62 -13.29 -6.52
CA VAL A 9 -20.31 -12.22 -5.79
C VAL A 9 -20.05 -10.84 -6.43
N PRO A 10 -20.96 -9.86 -6.23
CA PRO A 10 -20.72 -8.49 -6.65
C PRO A 10 -19.39 -7.96 -6.10
N LYS A 11 -18.66 -7.17 -6.90
CA LYS A 11 -17.32 -6.65 -6.56
C LYS A 11 -17.33 -5.81 -5.27
N GLU A 12 -18.47 -5.20 -4.95
CA GLU A 12 -18.73 -4.40 -3.76
C GLU A 12 -18.60 -5.22 -2.47
N MET A 13 -18.72 -6.55 -2.54
CA MET A 13 -18.54 -7.46 -1.40
C MET A 13 -17.06 -7.81 -1.15
N GLY A 14 -16.13 -7.23 -1.93
CA GLY A 14 -14.71 -7.52 -1.83
C GLY A 14 -14.34 -8.91 -2.37
N TYR A 15 -13.05 -9.21 -2.34
CA TYR A 15 -12.53 -10.50 -2.81
C TYR A 15 -12.97 -11.63 -1.88
N GLN A 16 -13.38 -12.76 -2.46
CA GLN A 16 -13.83 -13.94 -1.72
C GLN A 16 -12.76 -15.03 -1.79
N LEU A 17 -11.59 -14.80 -1.20
CA LEU A 17 -10.53 -15.82 -1.10
C LEU A 17 -10.30 -16.25 0.35
N PRO A 18 -9.87 -17.51 0.60
CA PRO A 18 -9.46 -17.99 1.92
C PRO A 18 -8.18 -17.36 2.46
N LEU A 19 -7.57 -16.43 1.71
CA LEU A 19 -6.26 -15.88 1.99
C LEU A 19 -6.35 -14.72 2.97
N VAL A 20 -5.59 -14.82 4.06
CA VAL A 20 -5.35 -13.69 4.96
C VAL A 20 -4.30 -12.74 4.36
N PRO A 21 -4.22 -11.46 4.78
CA PRO A 21 -3.28 -10.49 4.19
C PRO A 21 -1.83 -10.96 4.11
N LYS A 22 -1.33 -11.64 5.15
CA LYS A 22 0.03 -12.23 5.15
C LYS A 22 0.23 -13.23 4.00
N GLN A 23 -0.78 -14.05 3.70
CA GLN A 23 -0.71 -15.02 2.61
C GLN A 23 -0.77 -14.32 1.25
N ILE A 24 -1.61 -13.29 1.10
CA ILE A 24 -1.68 -12.48 -0.13
C ILE A 24 -0.29 -11.91 -0.46
N TYR A 25 0.41 -11.35 0.54
CA TYR A 25 1.78 -10.85 0.33
C TYR A 25 2.78 -11.93 -0.02
N ASN A 26 2.85 -13.00 0.77
CA ASN A 26 3.86 -14.05 0.55
C ASN A 26 3.71 -14.71 -0.82
N LEU A 27 2.46 -15.02 -1.22
CA LEU A 27 2.16 -15.65 -2.51
C LEU A 27 2.33 -14.64 -3.65
N GLY A 28 1.87 -13.40 -3.46
CA GLY A 28 1.93 -12.34 -4.47
C GLY A 28 3.35 -11.89 -4.78
N ILE A 29 4.23 -11.81 -3.79
CA ILE A 29 5.66 -11.53 -4.01
C ILE A 29 6.31 -12.68 -4.79
N ALA A 30 6.04 -13.94 -4.40
CA ALA A 30 6.60 -15.09 -5.10
C ALA A 30 6.13 -15.16 -6.57
N ASP A 31 4.85 -14.89 -6.83
CA ASP A 31 4.30 -14.86 -8.18
C ASP A 31 4.79 -13.66 -8.99
N ALA A 32 4.93 -12.49 -8.37
CA ALA A 32 5.49 -11.30 -9.01
C ALA A 32 6.94 -11.53 -9.46
N GLU A 33 7.78 -12.11 -8.59
CA GLU A 33 9.16 -12.44 -8.93
C GLU A 33 9.24 -13.49 -10.04
N ALA A 34 8.43 -14.55 -9.96
CA ALA A 34 8.36 -15.56 -11.01
C ALA A 34 7.90 -14.96 -12.36
N TRP A 35 6.89 -14.10 -12.33
CA TRP A 35 6.37 -13.45 -13.54
C TRP A 35 7.40 -12.49 -14.15
N CYS A 36 8.13 -11.72 -13.34
CA CYS A 36 9.23 -10.88 -13.79
C CYS A 36 10.37 -11.72 -14.38
N GLN A 37 10.72 -12.85 -13.74
CA GLN A 37 11.75 -13.75 -14.24
C GLN A 37 11.36 -14.39 -15.58
N ASP A 38 10.11 -14.79 -15.74
CA ASP A 38 9.61 -15.40 -16.98
C ASP A 38 9.55 -14.38 -18.14
N LYS A 39 9.10 -13.14 -17.87
CA LYS A 39 8.94 -12.09 -18.89
C LYS A 39 10.23 -11.32 -19.22
N TYR A 40 11.03 -11.01 -18.20
CA TYR A 40 12.18 -10.10 -18.32
C TYR A 40 13.52 -10.75 -17.95
N HIS A 41 13.52 -12.01 -17.49
CA HIS A 41 14.72 -12.74 -17.03
C HIS A 41 15.48 -12.07 -15.89
N LYS A 42 14.75 -11.33 -15.05
CA LYS A 42 15.25 -10.57 -13.91
C LYS A 42 14.22 -10.55 -12.79
N THR A 43 14.68 -10.33 -11.56
CA THR A 43 13.79 -9.98 -10.44
C THR A 43 13.17 -8.60 -10.65
N PHE A 44 12.04 -8.30 -9.98
CA PHE A 44 11.39 -6.98 -10.10
C PHE A 44 12.34 -5.82 -9.75
N ALA A 45 13.18 -6.02 -8.73
CA ALA A 45 14.13 -5.01 -8.25
C ALA A 45 15.27 -4.72 -9.25
N GLU A 46 15.56 -5.62 -10.20
CA GLU A 46 16.61 -5.48 -11.20
C GLU A 46 16.11 -4.89 -12.55
N LEU A 47 14.81 -4.67 -12.66
CA LEU A 47 14.17 -4.03 -13.81
C LEU A 47 14.52 -2.55 -13.89
N SER A 48 14.46 -1.97 -15.10
CA SER A 48 14.50 -0.50 -15.24
C SER A 48 13.20 0.12 -14.68
N GLY A 49 13.21 1.41 -14.39
CA GLY A 49 12.01 2.10 -13.89
C GLY A 49 10.81 1.95 -14.84
N GLU A 50 11.04 2.06 -16.15
CA GLU A 50 10.00 1.89 -17.16
C GLU A 50 9.43 0.45 -17.17
N GLN A 51 10.29 -0.55 -16.95
CA GLN A 51 9.87 -1.95 -16.87
C GLN A 51 9.11 -2.23 -15.57
N GLN A 52 9.48 -1.59 -14.46
CA GLN A 52 8.74 -1.67 -13.20
C GLN A 52 7.33 -1.07 -13.37
N ASP A 53 7.22 0.10 -13.99
CA ASP A 53 5.94 0.75 -14.27
C ASP A 53 5.05 -0.10 -15.18
N GLU A 54 5.62 -0.70 -16.23
CA GLU A 54 4.89 -1.62 -17.12
C GLU A 54 4.38 -2.86 -16.36
N ALA A 55 5.24 -3.47 -15.54
CA ALA A 55 4.88 -4.62 -14.72
C ALA A 55 3.74 -4.28 -13.76
N LEU A 56 3.87 -3.19 -13.00
CA LEU A 56 2.85 -2.72 -12.06
C LEU A 56 1.51 -2.44 -12.76
N GLY A 57 1.52 -1.79 -13.93
CA GLY A 57 0.29 -1.55 -14.71
C GLY A 57 -0.37 -2.83 -15.24
N LEU A 58 0.41 -3.86 -15.58
CA LEU A 58 -0.10 -5.17 -15.97
C LEU A 58 -0.69 -5.93 -14.78
N TRP A 59 -0.11 -5.78 -13.58
CA TRP A 59 -0.66 -6.35 -12.36
C TRP A 59 -1.96 -5.66 -11.97
N GLU A 60 -1.98 -4.32 -11.97
CA GLU A 60 -3.17 -3.50 -11.70
C GLU A 60 -4.35 -3.87 -12.60
N SER A 61 -4.11 -3.95 -13.91
CA SER A 61 -5.15 -4.31 -14.90
C SER A 61 -5.54 -5.79 -14.88
N GLY A 62 -4.85 -6.64 -14.11
CA GLY A 62 -5.09 -8.08 -14.04
C GLY A 62 -4.68 -8.84 -15.31
N LYS A 63 -3.85 -8.25 -16.16
CA LYS A 63 -3.34 -8.87 -17.41
C LYS A 63 -2.14 -9.77 -17.18
N ALA A 64 -1.45 -9.63 -16.04
CA ALA A 64 -0.41 -10.56 -15.64
C ALA A 64 -1.03 -11.83 -15.04
N GLU A 65 -0.61 -12.98 -15.55
CA GLU A 65 -1.04 -14.28 -15.05
C GLU A 65 -0.16 -14.71 -13.87
N PHE A 66 -0.73 -14.62 -12.67
CA PHE A 66 -0.15 -15.13 -11.43
C PHE A 66 -0.73 -16.52 -11.14
N LYS A 67 0.08 -17.42 -10.58
CA LYS A 67 -0.28 -18.84 -10.42
C LYS A 67 -1.15 -19.10 -9.19
N GLN A 68 -0.98 -18.30 -8.13
CA GLN A 68 -1.51 -18.57 -6.80
C GLN A 68 -2.65 -17.63 -6.40
N LEU A 69 -2.70 -16.43 -6.98
CA LEU A 69 -3.75 -15.42 -6.73
C LEU A 69 -3.84 -14.43 -7.89
N PRO A 70 -4.95 -13.70 -8.07
CA PRO A 70 -5.02 -12.65 -9.08
C PRO A 70 -3.96 -11.57 -8.87
N ALA A 71 -3.22 -11.20 -9.92
CA ALA A 71 -2.20 -10.15 -9.85
C ALA A 71 -2.78 -8.80 -9.38
N SER A 72 -4.00 -8.48 -9.81
CA SER A 72 -4.70 -7.26 -9.42
C SER A 72 -5.08 -7.21 -7.95
N LEU A 73 -5.33 -8.37 -7.33
CA LEU A 73 -5.57 -8.45 -5.89
C LEU A 73 -4.29 -8.13 -5.11
N PHE A 74 -3.17 -8.74 -5.49
CA PHE A 74 -1.88 -8.44 -4.88
C PHE A 74 -1.52 -6.96 -5.03
N PHE A 75 -1.65 -6.41 -6.25
CA PHE A 75 -1.38 -4.99 -6.51
C PHE A 75 -2.26 -4.06 -5.67
N THR A 76 -3.56 -4.36 -5.55
CA THR A 76 -4.49 -3.56 -4.74
C THR A 76 -4.04 -3.48 -3.28
N TYR A 77 -3.68 -4.63 -2.69
CA TYR A 77 -3.16 -4.69 -1.32
C TYR A 77 -1.84 -3.91 -1.18
N LEU A 78 -0.91 -4.12 -2.12
CA LEU A 78 0.38 -3.44 -2.13
C LEU A 78 0.21 -1.91 -2.16
N LEU A 79 -0.62 -1.40 -3.07
CA LEU A 79 -0.88 0.03 -3.21
C LEU A 79 -1.58 0.60 -1.98
N GLN A 80 -2.61 -0.08 -1.48
CA GLN A 80 -3.35 0.35 -0.29
C GLN A 80 -2.43 0.43 0.92
N ASN A 81 -1.67 -0.63 1.24
CA ASN A 81 -0.81 -0.62 2.41
C ASN A 81 0.41 0.29 2.25
N THR A 82 0.85 0.58 1.02
CA THR A 82 1.86 1.62 0.77
C THR A 82 1.32 3.00 1.14
N ARG A 83 0.08 3.32 0.74
CA ARG A 83 -0.58 4.59 1.10
C ARG A 83 -0.81 4.68 2.60
N GLU A 84 -1.33 3.62 3.22
CA GLU A 84 -1.51 3.55 4.67
C GLU A 84 -0.18 3.74 5.40
N GLY A 85 0.88 3.04 4.99
CA GLY A 85 2.21 3.18 5.57
C GLY A 85 2.82 4.57 5.36
N PHE A 86 2.55 5.23 4.23
CA PHE A 86 3.05 6.58 3.95
C PHE A 86 2.34 7.67 4.76
N PHE A 87 1.08 7.45 5.16
CA PHE A 87 0.29 8.44 5.91
C PHE A 87 -0.03 8.06 7.36
N SER A 88 0.38 6.88 7.83
CA SER A 88 0.24 6.48 9.23
C SER A 88 1.31 7.10 10.11
N ASP A 89 1.15 6.96 11.43
CA ASP A 89 2.18 7.33 12.40
C ASP A 89 3.47 6.51 12.17
N PRO A 90 4.67 7.14 12.25
CA PRO A 90 5.95 6.45 12.05
C PRO A 90 6.21 5.29 13.03
N ILE A 91 5.48 5.20 14.16
CA ILE A 91 5.55 4.07 15.09
C ILE A 91 5.26 2.72 14.40
N HIS A 92 4.53 2.72 13.29
CA HIS A 92 4.22 1.53 12.50
C HIS A 92 5.32 1.14 11.49
N GLY A 93 6.46 1.84 11.49
CA GLY A 93 7.61 1.59 10.62
C GLY A 93 7.55 2.26 9.25
N GLY A 94 6.41 2.87 8.89
CA GLY A 94 6.23 3.71 7.71
C GLY A 94 6.52 5.19 7.97
N ASN A 95 6.10 6.06 7.04
CA ASN A 95 6.12 7.53 7.14
C ASN A 95 7.35 8.11 7.88
N LYS A 96 8.55 7.62 7.54
CA LYS A 96 9.77 7.93 8.29
C LYS A 96 10.02 9.44 8.28
N GLY A 97 10.26 10.02 9.45
CA GLY A 97 10.41 11.47 9.59
C GLY A 97 9.14 12.26 9.30
N MET A 98 7.97 11.60 9.32
CA MET A 98 6.67 12.21 9.06
C MET A 98 6.60 12.97 7.72
N VAL A 99 7.34 12.49 6.71
CA VAL A 99 7.42 13.14 5.39
C VAL A 99 6.06 13.23 4.70
N GLY A 100 5.21 12.20 4.84
CA GLY A 100 3.86 12.19 4.30
C GLY A 100 2.96 13.21 5.00
N TRP A 101 3.12 13.39 6.31
CA TRP A 101 2.39 14.40 7.08
C TRP A 101 2.85 15.81 6.75
N THR A 102 4.16 16.02 6.63
CA THR A 102 4.75 17.29 6.18
C THR A 102 4.23 17.69 4.80
N LEU A 103 4.15 16.73 3.86
CA LEU A 103 3.64 16.94 2.50
C LEU A 103 2.21 17.51 2.50
N ILE A 104 1.32 16.95 3.32
CA ILE A 104 -0.11 17.33 3.35
C ILE A 104 -0.42 18.38 4.43
N ASN A 105 0.60 18.89 5.13
CA ASN A 105 0.47 19.80 6.26
C ASN A 105 -0.42 19.24 7.39
N PHE A 106 -0.33 17.94 7.65
CA PHE A 106 -0.99 17.29 8.79
C PHE A 106 -0.11 17.46 10.04
N PRO A 107 -0.65 17.97 11.16
CA PRO A 107 0.13 18.29 12.36
C PRO A 107 0.48 17.07 13.23
N GLY A 108 -0.04 15.89 12.92
CA GLY A 108 0.14 14.69 13.74
C GLY A 108 -0.67 14.72 15.04
N ALA A 109 -0.18 14.04 16.07
CA ALA A 109 -0.80 13.86 17.38
C ALA A 109 -0.71 15.10 18.28
N ARG A 110 -1.17 16.26 17.79
CA ARG A 110 -1.23 17.53 18.55
C ARG A 110 -2.62 17.77 19.14
N ALA A 111 -2.69 17.87 20.46
CA ALA A 111 -3.94 18.08 21.18
C ALA A 111 -4.59 19.45 20.90
N ASP A 112 -3.78 20.48 20.60
CA ASP A 112 -4.19 21.86 20.36
C ASP A 112 -4.58 22.13 18.89
N PHE A 113 -4.56 21.12 18.01
CA PHE A 113 -4.87 21.31 16.60
C PHE A 113 -6.32 21.75 16.33
N MET A 114 -7.28 21.33 17.16
CA MET A 114 -8.70 21.58 16.92
C MET A 114 -9.03 23.08 16.79
N ASP A 115 -8.37 23.95 17.54
CA ASP A 115 -8.56 25.41 17.50
C ASP A 115 -8.00 26.06 16.22
N TRP A 116 -7.27 25.29 15.41
CA TRP A 116 -6.64 25.75 14.16
C TRP A 116 -7.42 25.35 12.91
N VAL A 117 -8.16 24.23 12.95
CA VAL A 117 -8.83 23.62 11.78
C VAL A 117 -9.75 24.61 11.05
N GLU A 118 -10.51 25.41 11.80
CA GLU A 118 -11.53 26.32 11.24
C GLU A 118 -10.95 27.54 10.50
N ARG A 119 -9.64 27.78 10.62
CA ARG A 119 -9.00 28.98 10.08
C ARG A 119 -8.70 28.88 8.58
N GLY A 120 -8.63 27.65 8.04
CA GLY A 120 -8.16 27.42 6.67
C GLY A 120 -6.70 27.83 6.44
N GLU A 121 -5.93 28.03 7.51
CA GLU A 121 -4.54 28.46 7.47
C GLU A 121 -3.59 27.27 7.60
N ARG A 122 -2.41 27.40 6.98
CA ARG A 122 -1.33 26.43 7.15
C ARG A 122 -0.90 26.36 8.61
N TYR A 123 -0.96 25.16 9.19
CA TYR A 123 -0.46 24.91 10.54
C TYR A 123 1.06 25.24 10.64
N PRO A 124 1.50 26.04 11.63
CA PRO A 124 2.85 26.64 11.62
C PRO A 124 3.96 25.76 12.20
N PHE A 125 3.62 24.65 12.88
CA PHE A 125 4.60 23.80 13.54
C PHE A 125 4.79 22.47 12.81
N PRO A 126 5.98 21.85 12.90
CA PRO A 126 6.21 20.53 12.34
C PRO A 126 5.29 19.48 12.98
N PRO A 127 4.99 18.39 12.26
CA PRO A 127 4.20 17.30 12.79
C PRO A 127 4.82 16.66 14.05
N VAL A 128 3.95 16.07 14.88
CA VAL A 128 4.32 15.32 16.08
C VAL A 128 3.74 13.91 15.99
N SER A 129 4.57 12.88 16.17
CA SER A 129 4.11 11.49 16.23
C SER A 129 3.54 11.13 17.61
N ILE A 130 2.89 9.98 17.71
CA ILE A 130 2.29 9.43 18.93
C ILE A 130 3.34 9.25 20.05
N ASN A 131 4.59 8.92 19.70
CA ASN A 131 5.70 8.80 20.65
C ASN A 131 6.37 10.16 20.99
N GLY A 132 5.91 11.27 20.41
CA GLY A 132 6.39 12.62 20.68
C GLY A 132 7.56 13.09 19.81
N GLU A 133 8.00 12.32 18.82
CA GLU A 133 9.02 12.76 17.85
C GLU A 133 8.50 13.91 16.99
N ARG A 134 9.43 14.73 16.48
CA ARG A 134 9.13 15.91 15.64
C ARG A 134 9.94 15.82 14.35
N ALA A 135 9.31 16.20 13.24
CA ALA A 135 10.00 16.32 11.96
C ALA A 135 10.93 17.53 11.93
#